data_AF-A0A9D5EN25-F1
#
_entry.id   AF-A0A9D5EN25-F1
#
_cell.length_a   1.000
_cell.length_b   1.000
_cell.length_c   1.000
_cell.angle_alpha   90.00
_cell.angle_beta   90.00
_cell.angle_gamma   90.00
#
_symmetry.space_group_name_H-M   'P 1'
#
loop_
_entity.id
_entity.type
_entity.pdbx_description
1 polymer ?
#
loop_
_entity_poly.entity_id
_entity_poly.type
_entity_poly.pdbx_seq_one_letter_code
_entity_poly.pdbx_strand_id
1 'polypeptide(L)'
;MLLTTVRNARQRATRRAGFTLLEVLVVVAILVILAGVASISVFQYLEKAKVGRAKNDMLAIKKAYETFYTQQLRWPQDQSEVYPLLEQGAQAFQSPWPNVIYQVQLQDTPQQDGSSTERPVVTCNPPGQQPIIVPDVNSGR
;
A
#
# COMPACT_ATOMS: atom_id res chain seq x y z
N MET A 1 -26.06 79.93 -32.04
CA MET A 1 -25.00 79.34 -32.89
C MET A 1 -23.83 79.00 -31.97
N LEU A 2 -23.99 77.93 -31.19
CA LEU A 2 -23.37 76.60 -31.40
C LEU A 2 -21.85 76.67 -31.41
N LEU A 3 -21.21 76.02 -30.43
CA LEU A 3 -19.97 75.25 -30.59
C LEU A 3 -19.76 74.42 -29.31
N THR A 4 -20.49 73.31 -29.21
CA THR A 4 -20.27 72.25 -28.22
C THR A 4 -18.98 71.51 -28.55
N THR A 5 -18.03 71.53 -27.61
CA THR A 5 -16.73 70.85 -27.74
C THR A 5 -16.91 69.34 -27.62
N VAL A 6 -16.64 68.59 -28.68
CA VAL A 6 -16.70 67.12 -28.67
C VAL A 6 -15.43 66.57 -27.99
N ARG A 7 -15.57 66.05 -26.77
CA ARG A 7 -14.50 65.33 -26.04
C ARG A 7 -14.40 63.90 -26.58
N ASN A 8 -13.32 63.61 -27.32
CA ASN A 8 -13.09 62.29 -27.91
C ASN A 8 -12.37 61.37 -26.91
N ALA A 9 -13.14 60.65 -26.09
CA ALA A 9 -12.59 59.62 -25.22
C ALA A 9 -12.25 58.37 -26.06
N ARG A 10 -10.97 58.20 -26.41
CA ARG A 10 -10.46 56.95 -26.99
C ARG A 10 -10.64 55.83 -25.96
N GLN A 11 -11.75 55.11 -26.04
CA GLN A 11 -11.94 53.86 -25.32
C GLN A 11 -10.87 52.87 -25.80
N ARG A 12 -9.85 52.62 -24.98
CA ARG A 12 -8.97 51.46 -25.19
C ARG A 12 -9.82 50.22 -25.03
N ALA A 13 -10.19 49.58 -26.14
CA ALA A 13 -10.77 48.25 -26.11
C ALA A 13 -9.75 47.33 -25.44
N THR A 14 -10.02 46.94 -24.19
CA THR A 14 -9.31 45.85 -23.53
C THR A 14 -9.46 44.62 -24.41
N ARG A 15 -8.40 44.19 -25.09
CA ARG A 15 -8.38 42.93 -25.82
C ARG A 15 -8.67 41.84 -24.79
N ARG A 16 -9.91 41.34 -24.76
CA ARG A 16 -10.23 40.10 -24.06
C ARG A 16 -9.37 39.03 -24.76
N ALA A 17 -8.35 38.54 -24.08
CA ALA A 17 -7.59 37.39 -24.52
C ALA A 17 -8.55 36.20 -24.51
N GLY A 18 -9.06 35.85 -25.69
CA GLY A 18 -9.99 34.76 -25.89
C GLY A 18 -9.23 33.44 -25.95
N PHE A 19 -9.70 32.49 -25.16
CA PHE A 19 -9.31 31.08 -25.19
C PHE A 19 -9.36 30.55 -26.63
N THR A 20 -8.24 30.02 -27.12
CA THR A 20 -8.20 29.46 -28.47
C THR A 20 -8.54 27.96 -28.42
N LEU A 21 -9.27 27.45 -29.42
CA LEU A 21 -9.52 26.01 -29.54
C LEU A 21 -8.22 25.20 -29.61
N LEU A 22 -7.19 25.80 -30.21
CA LEU A 22 -5.87 25.19 -30.33
C LEU A 22 -5.18 25.02 -28.97
N GLU A 23 -5.34 25.99 -28.05
CA GLU A 23 -4.78 25.92 -26.70
C GLU A 23 -5.38 24.74 -25.90
N VAL A 24 -6.69 24.53 -26.01
CA VAL A 24 -7.33 23.35 -25.40
C VAL A 24 -6.90 22.06 -26.07
N LEU A 25 -6.81 22.06 -27.40
CA LEU A 25 -6.46 20.86 -28.17
C LEU A 25 -5.07 20.35 -27.79
N VAL A 26 -4.08 21.24 -27.72
CA VAL A 26 -2.72 20.88 -27.32
C VAL A 26 -2.68 20.39 -25.87
N VAL A 27 -3.42 21.05 -24.96
CA VAL A 27 -3.48 20.63 -23.55
C VAL A 27 -4.09 19.23 -23.41
N VAL A 28 -5.23 18.96 -24.04
CA VAL A 28 -5.88 17.64 -23.97
C VAL A 28 -5.02 16.57 -24.65
N ALA A 29 -4.34 16.89 -25.76
CA ALA A 29 -3.41 15.98 -26.40
C ALA A 29 -2.28 15.55 -25.45
N ILE A 30 -1.67 16.50 -24.73
CA ILE A 30 -0.63 16.20 -23.73
C ILE A 30 -1.21 15.40 -22.56
N LEU A 31 -2.41 15.73 -22.07
CA LEU A 31 -3.08 14.99 -20.99
C LEU A 31 -3.33 13.53 -21.35
N VAL A 32 -3.73 13.23 -22.59
CA VAL A 32 -3.93 11.84 -23.06
C VAL A 32 -2.61 11.06 -23.05
N ILE A 33 -1.51 11.68 -23.53
CA ILE A 33 -0.18 11.05 -23.52
C ILE A 33 0.26 10.76 -22.08
N LEU A 34 0.15 11.73 -21.18
CA LEU A 34 0.54 11.57 -19.78
C LEU A 34 -0.33 10.52 -19.06
N ALA A 35 -1.65 10.55 -19.28
CA ALA A 35 -2.56 9.57 -18.70
C ALA A 35 -2.26 8.14 -19.16
N GLY A 36 -1.91 7.96 -20.45
CA GLY A 36 -1.53 6.66 -21.00
C GLY A 36 -0.30 6.05 -20.32
N VAL A 37 0.78 6.84 -20.18
CA VAL A 37 2.02 6.36 -19.55
C VAL A 37 1.84 6.12 -18.04
N ALA A 38 1.16 7.04 -17.34
CA ALA A 38 0.95 6.94 -15.91
C ALA A 38 0.15 5.68 -15.51
N SER A 39 -0.83 5.28 -16.34
CA SER A 39 -1.72 4.15 -16.05
C SER A 39 -0.97 2.83 -15.82
N ILE A 40 0.06 2.52 -16.63
CA ILE A 40 0.79 1.24 -16.52
C ILE A 40 1.64 1.20 -15.24
N SER A 41 2.31 2.30 -14.91
CA SER A 41 3.19 2.36 -13.74
C SER A 41 2.42 2.19 -12.43
N VAL A 42 1.23 2.78 -12.31
CA VAL A 42 0.41 2.71 -11.08
C VAL A 42 0.11 1.26 -10.67
N PHE A 43 -0.27 0.39 -11.62
CA PHE A 43 -0.59 -1.00 -11.31
C PHE A 43 0.60 -1.76 -10.69
N GLN A 44 1.82 -1.55 -11.21
CA GLN A 44 3.02 -2.19 -10.67
C GLN A 44 3.37 -1.68 -9.26
N TYR A 45 3.20 -0.38 -9.02
CA TYR A 45 3.41 0.21 -7.70
C TYR A 45 2.39 -0.31 -6.68
N LEU A 46 1.13 -0.45 -7.07
CA LEU A 46 0.09 -1.01 -6.21
C LEU A 46 0.41 -2.46 -5.83
N GLU A 47 0.86 -3.30 -6.76
CA GLU A 47 1.21 -4.69 -6.45
C GLU A 47 2.43 -4.79 -5.52
N LYS A 48 3.46 -3.97 -5.75
CA LYS A 48 4.60 -3.87 -4.82
C LYS A 48 4.18 -3.38 -3.43
N ALA A 49 3.25 -2.42 -3.37
CA ALA A 49 2.73 -1.91 -2.12
C ALA A 49 1.94 -2.97 -1.34
N LYS A 50 1.16 -3.83 -2.04
CA LYS A 50 0.48 -4.98 -1.41
C LYS A 50 1.47 -5.96 -0.79
N VAL A 51 2.53 -6.31 -1.53
CA VAL A 51 3.60 -7.20 -1.01
C VAL A 51 4.28 -6.59 0.21
N GLY A 52 4.60 -5.29 0.17
CA GLY A 52 5.18 -4.57 1.31
C GLY A 52 4.27 -4.55 2.54
N ARG A 53 2.98 -4.24 2.34
CA ARG A 53 1.95 -4.29 3.39
C ARG A 53 1.86 -5.69 3.98
N ALA A 54 1.77 -6.72 3.13
CA ALA A 54 1.63 -8.08 3.58
C ALA A 54 2.82 -8.55 4.44
N LYS A 55 4.05 -8.19 4.07
CA LYS A 55 5.23 -8.48 4.90
C LYS A 55 5.15 -7.82 6.28
N ASN A 56 4.67 -6.58 6.35
CA ASN A 56 4.51 -5.87 7.63
C ASN A 56 3.42 -6.50 8.50
N ASP A 57 2.28 -6.87 7.90
CA ASP A 57 1.17 -7.52 8.60
C ASP A 57 1.62 -8.89 9.15
N MET A 58 2.32 -9.69 8.33
CA MET A 58 2.90 -10.96 8.73
C MET A 58 3.90 -10.83 9.88
N LEU A 59 4.73 -9.77 9.88
CA LEU A 59 5.67 -9.49 10.96
C LEU A 59 4.95 -9.14 12.27
N ALA A 60 3.87 -8.37 12.19
CA ALA A 60 3.03 -8.05 13.34
C ALA A 60 2.36 -9.29 13.93
N ILE A 61 1.80 -10.17 13.07
CA ILE A 61 1.23 -11.45 13.48
C ILE A 61 2.29 -12.32 14.15
N LYS A 62 3.46 -12.48 13.52
CA LYS A 62 4.57 -13.28 14.10
C LYS A 62 4.93 -12.77 15.49
N LYS A 63 5.12 -11.46 15.64
CA LYS A 63 5.46 -10.83 16.92
C LYS A 63 4.35 -11.04 17.97
N ALA A 64 3.09 -10.99 17.57
CA ALA A 64 1.97 -11.26 18.48
C ALA A 64 2.00 -12.71 18.99
N TYR A 65 2.29 -13.70 18.13
CA TYR A 65 2.45 -15.09 18.54
C TYR A 65 3.64 -15.28 19.51
N GLU A 66 4.79 -14.67 19.23
CA GLU A 66 5.97 -14.72 20.12
C GLU A 66 5.69 -14.03 21.47
N THR A 67 4.98 -12.90 21.45
CA THR A 67 4.57 -12.18 22.66
C THR A 67 3.61 -13.04 23.49
N PHE A 68 2.66 -13.70 22.83
CA PHE A 68 1.74 -14.63 23.48
C PHE A 68 2.46 -15.79 24.15
N TYR A 69 3.40 -16.41 23.45
CA TYR A 69 4.23 -17.48 24.01
C TYR A 69 5.02 -17.00 25.24
N THR A 70 5.58 -15.79 25.18
CA THR A 70 6.30 -15.20 26.32
C THR A 70 5.40 -14.99 27.54
N GLN A 71 4.12 -14.66 27.32
CA GLN A 71 3.16 -14.40 28.40
C GLN A 71 2.53 -15.68 28.97
N GLN A 72 2.19 -16.65 28.11
CA GLN A 72 1.44 -17.85 28.50
C GLN A 72 2.29 -19.12 28.54
N LEU A 73 3.56 -19.05 28.13
CA LEU A 73 4.49 -20.19 28.01
C LEU A 73 3.97 -21.33 27.12
N ARG A 74 3.07 -21.00 26.19
CA ARG A 74 2.48 -21.93 25.22
C ARG A 74 2.13 -21.20 23.94
N TRP A 75 2.07 -21.94 22.84
CA TRP A 75 1.57 -21.41 21.59
C TRP A 75 0.04 -21.24 21.63
N PRO A 76 -0.51 -20.22 20.96
CA PRO A 76 -1.96 -20.06 20.82
C PRO A 76 -2.52 -21.23 20.01
N GLN A 77 -3.65 -21.79 20.44
CA GLN A 77 -4.37 -22.86 19.74
C GLN A 77 -5.30 -22.28 18.68
N ASP A 78 -5.83 -21.08 18.94
CA ASP A 78 -6.72 -20.36 18.06
C ASP A 78 -6.19 -18.94 17.76
N GLN A 79 -6.45 -18.44 16.55
CA GLN A 79 -6.05 -17.08 16.14
C GLN A 79 -6.69 -16.00 17.03
N SER A 80 -7.87 -16.27 17.58
CA SER A 80 -8.59 -15.35 18.47
C SER A 80 -7.83 -15.02 19.75
N GLU A 81 -6.94 -15.90 20.20
CA GLU A 81 -6.12 -15.68 21.39
C GLU A 81 -5.08 -14.56 21.20
N VAL A 82 -4.66 -14.32 19.95
CA VAL A 82 -3.69 -13.26 19.63
C VAL A 82 -4.34 -11.96 19.14
N TYR A 83 -5.66 -11.92 18.92
CA TYR A 83 -6.36 -10.69 18.52
C TYR A 83 -6.13 -9.51 19.47
N PRO A 84 -6.10 -9.70 20.81
CA PRO A 84 -5.81 -8.59 21.73
C PRO A 84 -4.40 -8.01 21.61
N LEU A 85 -3.47 -8.76 20.99
CA LEU A 85 -2.07 -8.35 20.79
C LEU A 85 -1.87 -7.67 19.42
N LEU A 86 -2.91 -7.60 18.59
CA LEU A 86 -2.89 -7.03 17.25
C LEU A 86 -3.75 -5.78 17.20
N GLU A 87 -3.21 -4.70 16.63
CA GLU A 87 -3.94 -3.42 16.51
C GLU A 87 -5.26 -3.56 15.75
N GLN A 88 -5.31 -4.46 14.75
CA GLN A 88 -6.47 -4.70 13.91
C GLN A 88 -7.31 -5.91 14.36
N GLY A 89 -6.93 -6.58 15.44
CA GLY A 89 -7.59 -7.79 15.92
C GLY A 89 -7.75 -8.87 14.84
N ALA A 90 -8.97 -9.37 14.64
CA ALA A 90 -9.29 -10.38 13.62
C ALA A 90 -8.96 -9.94 12.19
N GLN A 91 -9.02 -8.64 11.89
CA GLN A 91 -8.77 -8.12 10.54
C GLN A 91 -7.29 -8.16 10.17
N ALA A 92 -6.39 -8.30 11.15
CA ALA A 92 -4.95 -8.43 10.90
C ALA A 92 -4.62 -9.68 10.06
N PHE A 93 -5.47 -10.71 10.09
CA PHE A 93 -5.28 -11.95 9.34
C PHE A 93 -5.70 -11.86 7.88
N GLN A 94 -6.29 -10.74 7.47
CA GLN A 94 -6.74 -10.52 6.10
C GLN A 94 -5.60 -9.95 5.26
N SER A 95 -5.24 -10.63 4.18
CA SER A 95 -4.22 -10.12 3.27
C SER A 95 -4.79 -9.06 2.29
N PRO A 96 -3.92 -8.28 1.62
CA PRO A 96 -4.33 -7.34 0.58
C PRO A 96 -4.94 -7.98 -0.68
N TRP A 97 -4.85 -9.31 -0.84
CA TRP A 97 -5.46 -10.03 -1.96
C TRP A 97 -6.83 -10.60 -1.55
N PRO A 98 -7.81 -10.60 -2.47
CA PRO A 98 -9.14 -11.12 -2.17
C PRO A 98 -9.06 -12.62 -1.88
N ASN A 99 -9.77 -13.07 -0.84
CA ASN A 99 -9.87 -14.47 -0.42
C ASN A 99 -8.53 -15.13 -0.04
N VAL A 100 -7.49 -14.34 0.28
CA VAL A 100 -6.22 -14.84 0.79
C VAL A 100 -6.07 -14.37 2.24
N ILE A 101 -5.83 -15.31 3.13
CA ILE A 101 -5.59 -15.08 4.56
C ILE A 101 -4.16 -15.50 4.92
N TYR A 102 -3.61 -14.91 5.98
CA TYR A 102 -2.33 -15.33 6.52
C TYR A 102 -2.46 -16.69 7.21
N GLN A 103 -1.54 -17.59 6.87
CA GLN A 103 -1.44 -18.89 7.52
C GLN A 103 -0.26 -18.86 8.49
N VAL A 104 -0.48 -19.36 9.71
CA VAL A 104 0.56 -19.47 10.73
C VAL A 104 0.81 -20.94 10.98
N GLN A 105 2.06 -21.36 10.82
CA GLN A 105 2.50 -22.74 11.06
C GLN A 105 3.65 -22.71 12.07
N LEU A 106 3.60 -23.62 13.05
CA LEU A 106 4.74 -23.85 13.93
C LEU A 106 5.71 -24.76 13.21
N GLN A 107 6.93 -24.27 12.98
CA GLN A 107 7.99 -25.02 12.33
C GLN A 107 9.16 -25.19 13.29
N ASP A 108 9.60 -26.43 13.47
CA ASP A 108 10.86 -26.71 14.16
C ASP A 108 12.02 -26.18 13.33
N THR A 109 12.67 -25.13 13.85
CA THR A 109 13.89 -24.63 13.25
C THR A 109 15.07 -25.26 14.00
N PRO A 110 15.90 -26.07 13.33
CA PRO A 110 17.09 -26.63 13.96
C PRO A 110 18.06 -25.49 14.28
N GLN A 111 18.37 -25.31 15.56
CA GLN A 111 19.36 -24.36 16.02
C GLN A 111 20.75 -25.01 15.95
N GLN A 112 21.80 -24.22 15.70
CA GLN A 112 23.19 -24.74 15.59
C GLN A 112 23.72 -25.44 16.84
N ASP A 113 23.03 -25.28 17.97
CA ASP A 113 23.32 -25.92 19.26
C ASP A 113 22.69 -27.32 19.40
N GLY A 114 22.11 -27.86 18.32
CA GLY A 114 21.44 -29.18 18.32
C GLY A 114 20.07 -29.20 19.01
N SER A 115 19.61 -28.07 19.55
CA SER A 115 18.24 -27.89 20.04
C SER A 115 17.29 -27.51 18.90
N SER A 116 16.06 -28.02 18.94
CA SER A 116 14.97 -27.60 18.08
C SER A 116 14.12 -26.59 18.83
N THR A 117 13.94 -25.39 18.27
CA THR A 117 12.96 -24.42 18.79
C THR A 117 11.80 -24.35 17.81
N GLU A 118 10.59 -24.65 18.29
CA GLU A 118 9.36 -24.39 17.56
C GLU A 118 9.21 -22.88 17.35
N ARG A 119 9.00 -22.44 16.11
CA ARG A 119 8.81 -21.02 15.81
C ARG A 119 7.60 -20.80 14.91
N PRO A 120 6.85 -19.70 15.10
CA PRO A 120 5.76 -19.35 14.21
C PRO A 120 6.30 -18.81 12.90
N VAL A 121 6.00 -19.52 11.82
CA VAL A 121 6.22 -19.11 10.44
C VAL A 121 4.89 -18.63 9.90
N VAL A 122 4.82 -17.34 9.57
CA VAL A 122 3.65 -16.76 8.89
C VAL A 122 3.92 -16.82 7.40
N THR A 123 2.96 -17.36 6.64
CA THR A 123 3.01 -17.47 5.19
C THR A 123 1.81 -16.76 4.56
N CYS A 124 2.03 -16.14 3.40
CA CYS A 124 1.00 -15.56 2.57
C CYS A 124 1.17 -16.13 1.16
N ASN A 125 0.10 -16.68 0.58
CA ASN A 125 0.12 -17.23 -0.79
C ASN A 125 -0.66 -16.34 -1.76
N PRO A 126 -0.04 -15.29 -2.33
CA PRO A 126 -0.69 -14.44 -3.32
C PRO A 126 -0.97 -15.20 -4.63
N PRO A 127 -2.08 -14.89 -5.33
CA PRO A 127 -2.46 -15.59 -6.56
C PRO A 127 -1.42 -15.36 -7.66
N GLY A 128 -0.90 -16.45 -8.24
CA GLY A 128 0.08 -16.41 -9.33
C GLY A 128 1.49 -15.97 -8.92
N GLN A 129 1.79 -15.95 -7.61
CA GLN A 129 3.10 -15.57 -7.07
C GLN A 129 3.62 -16.65 -6.11
N GLN A 130 4.92 -16.60 -5.78
CA GLN A 130 5.49 -17.51 -4.81
C GLN A 130 5.02 -17.14 -3.38
N PRO A 131 4.92 -18.13 -2.48
CA PRO A 131 4.60 -17.86 -1.07
C PRO A 131 5.58 -16.86 -0.48
N ILE A 132 5.04 -15.78 0.09
CA ILE A 132 5.82 -14.81 0.84
C ILE A 132 6.02 -15.39 2.23
N ILE A 133 7.27 -15.50 2.64
CA ILE A 133 7.68 -15.93 3.97
C ILE A 133 8.46 -14.77 4.60
N VAL A 134 8.11 -14.41 5.83
CA VAL A 134 8.87 -13.41 6.58
C VAL A 134 10.08 -14.06 7.24
N PRO A 135 11.28 -13.47 7.12
CA PRO A 135 12.46 -13.98 7.79
C PRO A 135 12.30 -13.86 9.30
N ASP A 136 13.12 -14.62 10.03
CA ASP A 136 13.12 -14.51 11.47
C ASP A 136 13.66 -13.15 11.94
N VAL A 137 12.91 -12.48 12.82
CA VAL A 137 13.31 -11.20 13.43
C VAL A 137 14.64 -11.35 14.17
N ASN A 138 14.94 -12.55 14.65
CA ASN A 138 16.17 -12.87 15.38
C ASN A 138 17.22 -13.65 14.57
N SER A 139 17.06 -13.84 13.26
CA SER A 139 18.07 -14.56 12.42
C SER A 139 19.23 -13.66 11.95
N GLY A 140 19.28 -12.39 12.39
CA GLY A 140 20.23 -11.37 11.91
C GLY A 140 21.20 -10.82 12.95
N ARG A 141 21.42 -11.49 14.08
CA ARG A 141 22.45 -11.15 15.06
C ARG A 141 23.12 -12.40 15.61
#